data_AF-A0A928CY05-F1
#
_entry.id   AF-A0A928CY05-F1
#
_cell.length_a   1.000
_cell.length_b   1.000
_cell.length_c   1.000
_cell.angle_alpha   90.00
_cell.angle_beta   90.00
_cell.angle_gamma   90.00
#
_symmetry.space_group_name_H-M   'P 1'
#
loop_
_entity.id
_entity.type
_entity.pdbx_description
1 polymer ?
#
loop_
_entity_poly.entity_id
_entity_poly.type
_entity_poly.pdbx_seq_one_letter_code
_entity_poly.pdbx_strand_id
1 'polypeptide(L)'
;MGHAKFECALYVMCRGDKQKKELTKRFEEEHPGNNRLFMWESHKSPNRIDFALSSGEFASYLDDDILAIAEWLQTNFKLKIQGYCYEQDEDTAARWEVHDDKIKSASLTWLKACTVEHNEMLRKIAEERFHADFNQE
;
A
#
# COMPACT_ATOMS: atom_id res chain seq x y z
N MET A 1 -23.63 9.31 9.30
CA MET A 1 -22.50 9.48 8.37
C MET A 1 -21.31 8.78 8.99
N GLY A 2 -21.15 7.47 8.72
CA GLY A 2 -19.92 6.78 9.02
C GLY A 2 -18.77 7.41 8.24
N HIS A 3 -17.66 7.69 8.92
CA HIS A 3 -16.45 8.17 8.27
C HIS A 3 -15.85 7.02 7.46
N ALA A 4 -15.58 7.25 6.17
CA ALA A 4 -14.81 6.30 5.36
C ALA A 4 -13.45 6.05 6.03
N LYS A 5 -13.13 4.78 6.27
CA LYS A 5 -11.83 4.36 6.78
C LYS A 5 -10.88 4.23 5.59
N PHE A 6 -9.86 5.08 5.58
CA PHE A 6 -8.73 4.96 4.67
C PHE A 6 -7.48 4.56 5.44
N GLU A 7 -6.77 3.55 4.97
CA GLU A 7 -5.50 3.09 5.54
C GLU A 7 -4.51 2.87 4.41
N CYS A 8 -3.30 3.39 4.53
CA CYS A 8 -2.26 3.13 3.55
C CYS A 8 -0.91 2.86 4.22
N ALA A 9 -0.24 1.82 3.75
CA ALA A 9 1.01 1.31 4.26
C ALA A 9 2.00 1.07 3.10
N LEU A 10 2.23 2.11 2.30
CA LEU A 10 3.21 2.09 1.22
C LEU A 10 4.61 2.33 1.80
N TYR A 11 5.62 1.71 1.19
CA TYR A 11 6.99 1.84 1.64
C TYR A 11 8.00 1.56 0.52
N VAL A 12 9.25 1.98 0.76
CA VAL A 12 10.44 1.57 0.00
C VAL A 12 11.51 1.05 0.93
N MET A 13 12.39 0.20 0.39
CA MET A 13 13.57 -0.29 1.10
C MET A 13 14.83 0.37 0.53
N CYS A 14 15.43 1.28 1.30
CA CYS A 14 16.70 1.90 0.97
C CYS A 14 17.88 0.92 1.15
N ARG A 15 18.96 1.13 0.40
CA ARG A 15 20.19 0.34 0.52
C ARG A 15 21.06 0.74 1.72
N GLY A 16 20.76 1.90 2.34
CA GLY A 16 21.45 2.39 3.52
C GLY A 16 21.18 3.88 3.78
N ASP A 17 21.78 4.39 4.86
CA ASP A 17 21.49 5.73 5.38
C ASP A 17 21.77 6.88 4.41
N LYS A 18 22.80 6.75 3.55
CA LYS A 18 23.09 7.80 2.56
C LYS A 18 21.95 7.97 1.55
N GLN A 19 21.43 6.86 1.03
CA GLN A 19 20.31 6.89 0.09
C GLN A 19 19.04 7.41 0.76
N LYS A 20 18.82 7.01 2.01
CA LYS A 20 17.68 7.45 2.82
C LYS A 20 17.68 8.97 3.03
N LYS A 21 18.81 9.53 3.48
CA LYS A 21 18.98 10.98 3.70
C LYS A 21 18.77 11.78 2.41
N GLU A 22 19.32 11.30 1.30
CA GLU A 22 19.14 11.95 0.01
C GLU A 22 17.69 11.88 -0.47
N LEU A 23 17.04 10.73 -0.29
CA LEU A 23 15.62 10.56 -0.62
C LEU A 23 14.77 11.52 0.19
N THR A 24 14.94 11.58 1.51
CA THR A 24 14.20 12.50 2.38
C THR A 24 14.37 13.95 1.95
N LYS A 25 15.62 14.38 1.73
CA LYS A 25 15.90 15.74 1.29
C LYS A 25 15.21 16.08 -0.03
N ARG A 26 15.37 15.24 -1.06
CA ARG A 26 14.78 15.51 -2.38
C ARG A 26 13.26 15.41 -2.38
N PHE A 27 12.68 14.54 -1.55
CA PHE A 27 11.23 14.45 -1.39
C PHE A 27 10.65 15.76 -0.83
N GLU A 28 11.33 16.37 0.15
CA GLU A 28 10.96 17.67 0.71
C GLU A 28 11.15 18.83 -0.27
N GLU A 29 12.10 18.76 -1.20
CA GLU A 29 12.39 19.82 -2.17
C GLU A 29 11.53 19.72 -3.45
N GLU A 30 11.27 18.51 -3.93
CA GLU A 30 10.62 18.26 -5.24
C GLU A 30 9.14 17.89 -5.12
N HIS A 31 8.69 17.50 -3.93
CA HIS A 31 7.32 17.10 -3.62
C HIS A 31 6.67 16.15 -4.66
N PRO A 32 7.28 14.98 -4.93
CA PRO A 32 6.71 14.01 -5.86
C PRO A 32 5.36 13.46 -5.38
N GLY A 33 4.52 13.00 -6.31
CA GLY A 33 3.17 12.48 -5.99
C GLY A 33 2.15 13.57 -5.67
N ASN A 34 2.14 14.63 -6.49
CA ASN A 34 1.14 15.69 -6.51
C ASN A 34 0.92 16.41 -5.16
N ASN A 35 1.95 16.50 -4.31
CA ASN A 35 1.88 17.07 -2.95
C ASN A 35 0.88 16.39 -2.01
N ARG A 36 0.44 15.17 -2.32
CA ARG A 36 -0.57 14.44 -1.52
C ARG A 36 0.03 13.36 -0.65
N LEU A 37 1.33 13.10 -0.76
CA LEU A 37 2.03 12.09 0.02
C LEU A 37 2.85 12.73 1.13
N PHE A 38 2.78 12.12 2.31
CA PHE A 38 3.70 12.31 3.41
C PHE A 38 4.61 11.10 3.51
N MET A 39 5.82 11.35 3.99
CA MET A 39 6.85 10.34 4.10
C MET A 39 7.49 10.42 5.48
N TRP A 40 7.80 9.27 6.07
CA TRP A 40 8.54 9.21 7.34
C TRP A 40 9.45 7.98 7.39
N GLU A 41 10.50 8.06 8.20
CA GLU A 41 11.38 6.92 8.46
C GLU A 41 10.70 5.91 9.39
N SER A 42 10.79 4.63 9.05
CA SER A 42 10.18 3.58 9.85
C SER A 42 10.96 3.35 11.14
N HIS A 43 10.32 3.49 12.30
CA HIS A 43 10.94 3.17 13.59
C HIS A 43 11.28 1.69 13.75
N LYS A 44 10.63 0.82 12.98
CA LYS A 44 10.76 -0.65 13.10
C LYS A 44 11.81 -1.24 12.15
N SER A 45 12.16 -0.53 11.07
CA SER A 45 13.07 -1.04 10.05
C SER A 45 14.02 0.07 9.60
N PRO A 46 15.32 -0.02 9.92
CA PRO A 46 16.26 1.08 9.76
C PRO A 46 16.50 1.48 8.30
N ASN A 47 16.08 0.66 7.32
CA ASN A 47 16.21 0.96 5.89
C ASN A 47 14.86 1.24 5.21
N ARG A 48 13.77 1.28 5.97
CA ARG A 48 12.43 1.48 5.42
C ARG A 48 12.02 2.94 5.54
N ILE A 49 11.48 3.45 4.44
CA ILE A 49 10.78 4.72 4.41
C ILE A 49 9.32 4.40 4.09
N ASP A 50 8.42 4.92 4.91
CA ASP A 50 6.98 4.74 4.80
C ASP A 50 6.35 5.97 4.13
N PHE A 51 5.27 5.74 3.38
CA PHE A 51 4.46 6.77 2.73
C PHE A 51 2.98 6.61 3.12
N ALA A 52 2.29 7.73 3.30
CA ALA A 52 0.84 7.78 3.39
C ALA A 52 0.28 9.03 2.70
N LEU A 53 -1.01 9.00 2.39
CA LEU A 53 -1.69 10.10 1.74
C LEU A 53 -2.30 11.10 2.74
N SER A 54 -2.35 12.36 2.35
CA SER A 54 -2.81 13.50 3.15
C SER A 54 -4.35 13.64 3.20
N SER A 55 -5.05 12.73 3.89
CA SER A 55 -6.52 12.70 4.14
C SER A 55 -7.53 12.40 2.99
N GLY A 56 -8.39 11.39 3.24
CA GLY A 56 -9.84 11.41 2.95
C GLY A 56 -10.35 11.06 1.56
N GLU A 57 -10.01 11.84 0.53
CA GLU A 57 -10.75 11.86 -0.76
C GLU A 57 -9.93 11.32 -1.94
N PHE A 58 -9.31 10.16 -1.76
CA PHE A 58 -8.23 9.74 -2.67
C PHE A 58 -8.55 8.66 -3.68
N ALA A 59 -9.66 7.93 -3.52
CA ALA A 59 -9.94 6.76 -4.36
C ALA A 59 -9.83 7.04 -5.87
N SER A 60 -10.25 8.23 -6.29
CA SER A 60 -10.27 8.64 -7.70
C SER A 60 -8.90 9.00 -8.27
N TYR A 61 -7.90 9.31 -7.43
CA TYR A 61 -6.56 9.75 -7.87
C TYR A 61 -5.42 8.91 -7.28
N LEU A 62 -5.75 7.90 -6.49
CA LEU A 62 -4.79 7.07 -5.78
C LEU A 62 -3.78 6.41 -6.74
N ASP A 63 -4.27 5.88 -7.85
CA ASP A 63 -3.42 5.24 -8.85
C ASP A 63 -2.42 6.24 -9.45
N ASP A 64 -2.88 7.44 -9.79
CA ASP A 64 -2.02 8.51 -10.34
C ASP A 64 -0.95 8.95 -9.33
N ASP A 65 -1.34 9.13 -8.06
CA ASP A 65 -0.43 9.54 -7.00
C ASP A 65 0.64 8.46 -6.73
N ILE A 66 0.25 7.17 -6.72
CA ILE A 66 1.18 6.03 -6.57
C ILE A 66 2.11 5.92 -7.79
N LEU A 67 1.59 6.06 -9.01
CA LEU A 67 2.40 5.97 -10.23
C LEU A 67 3.41 7.11 -10.32
N ALA A 68 3.00 8.34 -9.97
CA ALA A 68 3.89 9.50 -9.97
C ALA A 68 5.05 9.33 -8.99
N ILE A 69 4.79 8.85 -7.77
CA ILE A 69 5.87 8.59 -6.81
C ILE A 69 6.74 7.40 -7.23
N ALA A 70 6.15 6.34 -7.80
CA ALA A 70 6.88 5.18 -8.29
C ALA A 70 7.87 5.55 -9.40
N GLU A 71 7.43 6.35 -10.39
CA GLU A 71 8.28 6.84 -11.47
C GLU A 71 9.43 7.70 -10.93
N TRP A 72 9.14 8.61 -9.99
CA TRP A 72 10.15 9.46 -9.37
C TRP A 72 11.20 8.64 -8.59
N LEU A 73 10.76 7.67 -7.77
CA LEU A 73 11.63 6.78 -7.00
C LEU A 73 12.53 5.94 -7.92
N GLN A 74 11.97 5.40 -8.99
CA GLN A 74 12.69 4.55 -9.92
C GLN A 74 13.70 5.36 -10.75
N THR A 75 13.33 6.56 -11.18
CA THR A 75 14.20 7.45 -11.96
C THR A 75 15.40 7.89 -11.14
N ASN A 76 15.16 8.37 -9.92
CA ASN A 76 16.16 9.06 -9.10
C ASN A 76 16.97 8.12 -8.18
N PHE A 77 16.35 7.05 -7.69
CA PHE A 77 16.95 6.19 -6.65
C PHE A 77 17.04 4.71 -7.04
N LYS A 78 16.42 4.30 -8.16
CA LYS A 78 16.27 2.89 -8.55
C LYS A 78 15.61 2.07 -7.44
N LEU A 79 14.62 2.70 -6.79
CA LEU A 79 13.80 2.10 -5.74
C LEU A 79 12.42 1.81 -6.30
N LYS A 80 11.80 0.77 -5.77
CA LYS A 80 10.45 0.36 -6.13
C LYS A 80 9.55 0.51 -4.92
N ILE A 81 8.37 1.08 -5.14
CA ILE A 81 7.36 1.22 -4.09
C ILE A 81 6.61 -0.09 -3.92
N GLN A 82 6.27 -0.40 -2.67
CA GLN A 82 5.55 -1.61 -2.29
C GLN A 82 4.55 -1.31 -1.18
N GLY A 83 3.58 -2.20 -0.99
CA GLY A 83 2.64 -2.16 0.12
C GLY A 83 1.21 -2.15 -0.36
N TYR A 84 0.31 -1.57 0.43
CA TYR A 84 -1.10 -1.53 0.10
C TYR A 84 -1.74 -0.22 0.54
N CYS A 85 -2.83 0.15 -0.12
CA CYS A 85 -3.84 1.04 0.45
C CYS A 85 -5.20 0.32 0.50
N TYR A 86 -6.03 0.73 1.45
CA TYR A 86 -7.34 0.17 1.73
C TYR A 86 -8.33 1.29 2.01
N GLU A 87 -9.51 1.17 1.43
CA GLU A 87 -10.62 2.08 1.66
C GLU A 87 -11.89 1.28 1.98
N GLN A 88 -12.65 1.75 2.96
CA GLN A 88 -13.93 1.19 3.33
C GLN A 88 -14.89 2.25 3.86
N ASP A 89 -16.09 2.30 3.31
CA ASP A 89 -17.22 3.04 3.85
C ASP A 89 -18.37 2.08 4.22
N GLU A 90 -19.58 2.61 4.46
CA GLU A 90 -20.78 1.82 4.79
C GLU A 90 -21.17 0.86 3.65
N ASP A 91 -20.98 1.24 2.39
CA ASP A 91 -21.49 0.56 1.19
C ASP A 91 -20.40 -0.12 0.35
N THR A 92 -19.19 0.41 0.35
CA THR A 92 -18.07 -0.02 -0.48
C THR A 92 -16.87 -0.45 0.36
N ALA A 93 -16.04 -1.30 -0.23
CA ALA A 93 -14.70 -1.60 0.25
C ALA A 93 -13.80 -1.88 -0.96
N ALA A 94 -12.59 -1.35 -0.95
CA ALA A 94 -11.61 -1.51 -2.02
C ALA A 94 -10.20 -1.63 -1.45
N ARG A 95 -9.34 -2.34 -2.18
CA ARG A 95 -7.94 -2.51 -1.82
C ARG A 95 -7.06 -2.42 -3.05
N TRP A 96 -5.93 -1.74 -2.89
CA TRP A 96 -4.88 -1.58 -3.87
C TRP A 96 -3.62 -2.24 -3.33
N GLU A 97 -3.11 -3.23 -4.06
CA GLU A 97 -1.83 -3.87 -3.81
C GLU A 97 -0.79 -3.30 -4.77
N VAL A 98 0.35 -2.89 -4.22
CA VAL A 98 1.45 -2.31 -4.98
C VAL A 98 2.66 -3.23 -4.87
N HIS A 99 3.06 -3.78 -6.02
CA HIS A 99 4.23 -4.65 -6.12
C HIS A 99 5.05 -4.29 -7.35
N ASP A 100 6.33 -3.99 -7.15
CA ASP A 100 7.26 -3.64 -8.22
C ASP A 100 6.71 -2.55 -9.16
N ASP A 101 6.19 -1.47 -8.57
CA ASP A 101 5.62 -0.32 -9.27
C ASP A 101 4.35 -0.64 -10.10
N LYS A 102 3.75 -1.81 -9.87
CA LYS A 102 2.45 -2.21 -10.47
C LYS A 102 1.37 -2.18 -9.43
N ILE A 103 0.24 -1.61 -9.81
CA ILE A 103 -0.97 -1.52 -8.98
C ILE A 103 -1.94 -2.61 -9.40
N LYS A 104 -2.47 -3.35 -8.42
CA LYS A 104 -3.62 -4.24 -8.59
C LYS A 104 -4.71 -3.80 -7.63
N SER A 105 -5.84 -3.38 -8.16
CA SER A 105 -7.01 -3.00 -7.37
C SER A 105 -8.09 -4.09 -7.41
N ALA A 106 -8.83 -4.22 -6.31
CA ALA A 106 -9.97 -5.11 -6.21
C ALA A 106 -11.07 -4.49 -5.34
N SER A 107 -12.33 -4.62 -5.79
CA SER A 107 -13.48 -4.38 -4.92
C SER A 107 -13.60 -5.53 -3.93
N LEU A 108 -13.68 -5.18 -2.65
CA LEU A 108 -13.90 -6.07 -1.52
C LEU A 108 -15.33 -6.02 -1.00
N THR A 109 -16.22 -5.33 -1.72
CA THR A 109 -17.64 -5.16 -1.34
C THR A 109 -18.35 -6.50 -1.18
N TRP A 110 -17.93 -7.52 -1.93
CA TRP A 110 -18.45 -8.88 -1.80
C TRP A 110 -18.27 -9.48 -0.40
N LEU A 111 -17.24 -9.07 0.36
CA LEU A 111 -17.03 -9.52 1.75
C LEU A 111 -18.16 -9.08 2.68
N LYS A 112 -18.84 -7.97 2.39
CA LYS A 112 -19.98 -7.49 3.18
C LYS A 112 -21.20 -8.41 3.07
N ALA A 113 -21.30 -9.15 1.96
CA ALA A 113 -22.37 -10.13 1.73
C ALA A 113 -22.00 -11.53 2.26
N CYS A 114 -20.75 -11.75 2.70
CA CYS A 114 -20.33 -13.04 3.23
C CYS A 114 -20.83 -13.24 4.66
N THR A 115 -21.60 -14.31 4.85
CA THR A 115 -21.99 -14.77 6.19
C THR A 115 -20.80 -15.44 6.90
N VAL A 116 -20.94 -15.70 8.20
CA VAL A 116 -19.92 -16.43 8.98
C VAL A 116 -19.62 -17.80 8.34
N GLU A 117 -20.65 -18.49 7.86
CA GLU A 117 -20.51 -19.79 7.19
C GLU A 117 -19.74 -19.68 5.86
N HIS A 118 -19.96 -18.61 5.09
CA HIS A 118 -19.16 -18.36 3.88
C HIS A 118 -17.69 -18.12 4.21
N ASN A 119 -17.41 -17.39 5.29
CA ASN A 119 -16.03 -17.15 5.74
C ASN A 119 -15.36 -18.45 6.21
N GLU A 120 -16.07 -19.31 6.94
CA GLU A 120 -15.57 -20.63 7.34
C GLU A 120 -15.30 -21.54 6.13
N MET A 121 -16.20 -21.53 5.14
CA MET A 121 -16.01 -22.28 3.90
C MET A 121 -14.79 -21.77 3.11
N LEU A 122 -14.64 -20.46 2.96
CA LEU A 122 -13.48 -19.86 2.29
C LEU A 122 -12.18 -20.19 3.01
N ARG A 123 -12.18 -20.12 4.34
CA ARG A 123 -11.04 -20.51 5.17
C ARG A 123 -10.67 -21.98 4.93
N LYS A 124 -11.64 -22.89 4.97
CA LYS A 124 -11.39 -24.32 4.72
C LYS A 124 -10.82 -24.57 3.32
N ILE A 125 -11.35 -23.91 2.28
CA ILE A 125 -10.83 -24.01 0.92
C ILE A 125 -9.41 -23.48 0.80
N ALA A 126 -9.12 -22.33 1.43
CA ALA A 126 -7.78 -21.75 1.45
C ALA A 126 -6.81 -22.67 2.20
N GLU A 127 -7.24 -23.21 3.34
CA GLU A 127 -6.46 -24.14 4.14
C GLU A 127 -6.15 -25.39 3.30
N GLU A 128 -7.15 -26.04 2.70
CA GLU A 128 -6.96 -27.23 1.85
C GLU A 128 -6.08 -26.98 0.62
N ARG A 129 -6.15 -25.79 0.01
CA ARG A 129 -5.38 -25.45 -1.19
C ARG A 129 -3.95 -25.00 -0.91
N PHE A 130 -3.70 -24.32 0.21
CA PHE A 130 -2.42 -23.66 0.48
C PHE A 130 -1.67 -24.24 1.70
N HIS A 131 -2.25 -25.17 2.48
CA HIS A 131 -1.53 -25.85 3.57
C HIS A 131 -0.35 -26.71 3.10
N ALA A 132 -0.28 -27.10 1.83
CA ALA A 132 0.81 -27.96 1.34
C ALA A 132 2.17 -27.25 1.27
N ASP A 133 2.20 -25.91 1.29
CA ASP A 133 3.42 -25.13 1.09
C ASP A 133 4.06 -24.62 2.41
N PHE A 134 3.44 -24.85 3.57
CA PHE A 134 3.95 -24.38 4.87
C PHE A 134 4.65 -25.45 5.73
N ASN A 135 4.74 -26.70 5.26
CA ASN A 135 5.40 -27.80 5.97
C ASN A 135 6.65 -28.34 5.22
N GLN A 136 7.28 -27.52 4.37
CA GLN A 136 8.63 -27.77 3.86
C GLN A 136 9.62 -26.78 4.47
N GLU A 137 9.91 -26.92 5.75
CA GLU A 137 11.20 -26.53 6.35
C GLU A 137 11.68 -27.66 7.28
#